data_AF-A0A7Y5U0L5-F1
#
_entry.id   AF-A0A7Y5U0L5-F1
#
_cell.length_a   1.000
_cell.length_b   1.000
_cell.length_c   1.000
_cell.angle_alpha   90.00
_cell.angle_beta   90.00
_cell.angle_gamma   90.00
#
_symmetry.space_group_name_H-M   'P 1'
#
loop_
_entity.id
_entity.type
_entity.pdbx_description
1 polymer ?
#
loop_
_entity_poly.entity_id
_entity_poly.type
_entity_poly.pdbx_seq_one_letter_code
_entity_poly.pdbx_strand_id
1 'polypeptide(L)'
;MVLANHAASPVVSLADVRGRPISMQLPRTGVLERRDVARRDALVRRIVNEFEELPGLSLSLRQAMKLLGVDEAACLRILDALTRAGHIRRDARHLYVRCERVL
;
A
#
# COMPACT_ATOMS: atom_id res chain seq x y z
N MET A 1 20.37 59.04 -16.09
CA MET A 1 21.14 57.78 -16.22
C MET A 1 21.46 57.28 -14.81
N VAL A 2 20.62 56.40 -14.25
CA VAL A 2 20.97 55.43 -13.18
C VAL A 2 19.93 54.31 -13.28
N LEU A 3 20.33 53.15 -13.79
CA LEU A 3 19.53 51.92 -13.70
C LEU A 3 19.89 51.25 -12.38
N ALA A 4 18.91 51.07 -11.50
CA ALA A 4 19.08 50.39 -10.22
C ALA A 4 19.36 48.90 -10.47
N ASN A 5 20.59 48.48 -10.19
CA ASN A 5 21.02 47.09 -10.24
C ASN A 5 20.38 46.33 -9.06
N HIS A 6 19.31 45.58 -9.29
CA HIS A 6 18.79 44.63 -8.29
C HIS A 6 19.75 43.44 -8.22
N ALA A 7 20.55 43.40 -7.16
CA ALA A 7 21.38 42.26 -6.83
C ALA A 7 20.50 41.02 -6.66
N ALA A 8 20.68 40.03 -7.53
CA ALA A 8 20.02 38.75 -7.44
C ALA A 8 20.36 38.08 -6.10
N SER A 9 19.34 37.73 -5.32
CA SER A 9 19.51 36.96 -4.08
C SER A 9 20.27 35.66 -4.38
N PRO A 10 21.25 35.26 -3.54
CA PRO A 10 21.90 33.97 -3.70
C PRO A 10 20.88 32.87 -3.37
N VAL A 11 20.46 32.13 -4.40
CA VAL A 11 19.75 30.87 -4.22
C VAL A 11 20.67 29.92 -3.45
N VAL A 12 20.29 29.54 -2.23
CA VAL A 12 21.04 28.57 -1.44
C VAL A 12 21.00 27.24 -2.20
N SER A 13 22.17 26.78 -2.65
CA SER A 13 22.29 25.52 -3.36
C SER A 13 22.01 24.36 -2.41
N LEU A 14 21.29 23.33 -2.87
CA LEU A 14 21.13 22.09 -2.11
C LEU A 14 22.49 21.45 -1.75
N ALA A 15 23.55 21.77 -2.48
CA ALA A 15 24.90 21.31 -2.19
C ALA A 15 25.48 21.89 -0.87
N ASP A 16 25.01 23.05 -0.41
CA ASP A 16 25.45 23.68 0.85
C ASP A 16 24.72 23.12 2.08
N VAL A 17 23.69 22.29 1.87
CA VAL A 17 22.93 21.65 2.94
C VAL A 17 23.71 20.45 3.48
N ARG A 18 24.49 20.66 4.53
CA ARG A 18 25.09 19.55 5.30
C ARG A 18 24.01 18.77 6.04
N GLY A 19 23.62 17.62 5.48
CA GLY A 19 22.70 16.69 6.13
C GLY A 19 23.27 16.16 7.44
N ARG A 20 22.62 16.46 8.57
CA ARG A 20 22.85 15.75 9.83
C ARG A 20 21.93 14.52 9.84
N PRO A 21 22.46 13.29 10.00
CA PRO A 21 21.60 12.12 10.09
C PRO A 21 20.70 12.25 11.32
N ILE A 22 19.39 12.36 11.10
CA ILE A 22 18.42 12.26 12.19
C ILE A 22 18.31 10.77 12.52
N SER A 23 18.91 10.37 13.64
CA SER A 23 18.71 9.02 14.16
C SER A 23 17.31 8.95 14.79
N MET A 24 16.33 8.56 13.98
CA MET A 24 14.97 8.32 14.46
C MET A 24 14.90 6.91 15.01
N GLN A 25 14.83 6.78 16.34
CA GLN A 25 14.51 5.51 16.96
C GLN A 25 13.03 5.19 16.68
N LEU A 26 12.81 4.27 15.77
CA LEU A 26 11.47 3.77 15.47
C LEU A 26 10.95 3.00 16.71
N PRO A 27 9.70 3.22 17.16
CA PRO A 27 9.11 2.37 18.19
C PRO A 27 9.22 0.90 17.75
N ARG A 28 9.74 0.05 18.65
CA ARG A 28 9.94 -1.40 18.41
C ARG A 28 8.63 -2.14 18.13
N THR A 29 7.50 -1.49 18.40
CA THR A 29 6.14 -2.00 18.21
C THR A 29 5.55 -1.44 16.91
N GLY A 30 5.70 -2.17 15.80
CA GLY A 30 4.74 -2.04 14.68
C GLY A 30 5.26 -1.77 13.27
N VAL A 31 6.54 -2.00 12.95
CA VAL A 31 7.06 -1.77 11.58
C VAL A 31 7.78 -3.00 10.99
N LEU A 32 7.24 -4.19 11.21
CA LEU A 32 7.72 -5.38 10.49
C LEU A 32 6.90 -5.67 9.23
N GLU A 33 5.60 -5.34 9.23
CA GLU A 33 4.71 -5.60 8.09
C GLU A 33 5.03 -4.79 6.81
N ARG A 34 5.64 -3.60 6.94
CA ARG A 34 5.97 -2.79 5.75
C ARG A 34 7.20 -3.30 4.99
N ARG A 35 8.05 -4.13 5.60
CA ARG A 35 9.35 -4.53 5.03
C ARG A 35 9.38 -5.93 4.44
N ASP A 36 8.45 -6.81 4.79
CA ASP A 36 8.38 -8.16 4.23
C ASP A 36 7.50 -8.21 2.97
N VAL A 37 7.97 -7.53 1.93
CA VAL A 37 7.30 -7.42 0.63
C VAL A 37 7.04 -8.80 0.03
N ALA A 38 8.02 -9.72 0.17
CA ALA A 38 7.91 -11.07 -0.35
C ALA A 38 6.78 -11.88 0.31
N ARG A 39 6.66 -11.81 1.64
CA ARG A 39 5.55 -12.46 2.36
C ARG A 39 4.20 -11.88 1.98
N ARG A 40 4.10 -10.55 1.82
CA ARG A 40 2.87 -9.89 1.37
C ARG A 40 2.49 -10.33 -0.04
N ASP A 41 3.45 -10.39 -0.97
CA ASP A 41 3.19 -10.82 -2.34
C ASP A 41 2.75 -12.29 -2.40
N ALA A 42 3.32 -13.17 -1.56
CA ALA A 42 2.87 -14.56 -1.46
C ALA A 42 1.41 -14.66 -0.99
N LEU A 43 1.03 -13.85 0.01
CA LEU A 43 -0.36 -13.78 0.49
C LEU A 43 -1.32 -13.25 -0.58
N VAL A 44 -0.91 -12.22 -1.31
CA VAL A 44 -1.67 -11.64 -2.44
C VAL A 44 -1.87 -12.69 -3.54
N ARG A 45 -0.83 -13.43 -3.91
CA ARG A 45 -0.93 -14.49 -4.92
C ARG A 45 -1.86 -15.60 -4.48
N ARG A 46 -1.79 -16.02 -3.22
CA ARG A 46 -2.68 -17.06 -2.68
C ARG A 46 -4.14 -16.63 -2.81
N ILE A 47 -4.49 -15.42 -2.35
CA ILE A 47 -5.89 -15.00 -2.38
C ILE A 47 -6.39 -14.81 -3.83
N VAL A 48 -5.54 -14.35 -4.75
CA VAL A 48 -5.88 -14.30 -6.18
C VAL A 48 -6.14 -15.71 -6.73
N ASN A 49 -5.26 -16.68 -6.43
CA ASN A 49 -5.43 -18.06 -6.87
C ASN A 49 -6.73 -18.67 -6.36
N GLU A 50 -7.09 -18.43 -5.09
CA GLU A 50 -8.37 -18.90 -4.52
C GLU A 50 -9.58 -18.29 -5.25
N PHE A 51 -9.54 -17.01 -5.63
CA PHE A 51 -10.58 -16.38 -6.44
C PHE A 51 -10.59 -16.86 -7.91
N GLU A 52 -9.46 -17.36 -8.42
CA GLU A 52 -9.35 -17.93 -9.77
C GLU A 52 -9.84 -19.38 -9.84
N GLU A 53 -9.49 -20.20 -8.83
CA GLU A 53 -9.88 -21.61 -8.75
C GLU A 53 -11.38 -21.79 -8.44
N LEU A 54 -12.00 -20.82 -7.76
CA LEU A 54 -13.41 -20.88 -7.35
C LEU A 54 -14.23 -19.70 -7.92
N PRO A 55 -14.74 -19.81 -9.16
CA PRO A 55 -15.64 -18.80 -9.72
C PRO A 55 -16.92 -18.71 -8.87
N GLY A 56 -17.16 -17.55 -8.26
CA GLY A 56 -18.27 -17.31 -7.32
C GLY A 56 -17.87 -17.18 -5.86
N LEU A 57 -16.58 -17.36 -5.53
CA LEU A 57 -16.09 -17.16 -4.18
C LEU A 57 -16.35 -15.72 -3.71
N SER A 58 -17.03 -15.61 -2.57
CA SER A 58 -17.35 -14.35 -1.91
C SER A 58 -16.80 -14.41 -0.48
N LEU A 59 -15.85 -13.54 -0.16
CA LEU A 59 -15.19 -13.52 1.15
C LEU A 59 -15.59 -12.28 1.94
N SER A 60 -16.05 -12.45 3.18
CA SER A 60 -16.09 -11.36 4.16
C SER A 60 -14.68 -11.01 4.64
N LEU A 61 -14.51 -9.81 5.22
CA LEU A 61 -13.25 -9.42 5.85
C LEU A 61 -12.77 -10.45 6.88
N ARG A 62 -13.68 -10.99 7.70
CA ARG A 62 -13.37 -12.00 8.72
C ARG A 62 -12.91 -13.33 8.10
N GLN A 63 -13.51 -13.75 6.99
CA GLN A 63 -13.07 -14.94 6.26
C GLN A 63 -11.70 -14.73 5.62
N ALA A 64 -11.47 -13.56 5.00
CA ALA A 64 -10.17 -13.20 4.45
C ALA A 64 -9.08 -13.18 5.53
N MET A 65 -9.35 -12.60 6.71
CA MET A 65 -8.41 -12.61 7.85
C MET A 65 -8.03 -14.03 8.28
N LYS A 66 -9.01 -14.94 8.37
CA LYS A 66 -8.75 -16.36 8.71
C LYS A 66 -7.95 -17.08 7.63
N LEU A 67 -8.24 -16.82 6.37
CA LEU A 67 -7.55 -17.43 5.23
C LEU A 67 -6.09 -16.97 5.12
N LEU A 68 -5.86 -15.67 5.35
CA LEU A 68 -4.54 -15.03 5.26
C LEU A 68 -3.73 -15.18 6.56
N GLY A 69 -4.38 -15.41 7.70
CA GLY A 69 -3.74 -15.48 9.02
C GLY A 69 -3.14 -14.14 9.47
N VAL A 70 -3.77 -13.01 9.09
CA VAL A 70 -3.27 -11.65 9.36
C VAL A 70 -4.28 -10.84 10.19
N ASP A 71 -3.78 -9.77 10.84
CA ASP A 71 -4.63 -8.82 11.56
C ASP A 71 -5.53 -8.01 10.62
N GLU A 72 -6.52 -7.32 11.20
CA GLU A 72 -7.52 -6.57 10.45
C GLU A 72 -6.91 -5.45 9.60
N ALA A 73 -5.95 -4.69 10.13
CA ALA A 73 -5.32 -3.58 9.42
C ALA A 73 -4.43 -4.08 8.27
N ALA A 74 -3.71 -5.18 8.46
CA ALA A 74 -2.98 -5.85 7.38
C ALA A 74 -3.93 -6.39 6.30
N CYS A 75 -5.01 -7.07 6.70
CA CYS A 75 -6.01 -7.62 5.78
C CYS A 75 -6.66 -6.53 4.92
N LEU A 76 -7.09 -5.43 5.56
CA LEU A 76 -7.67 -4.29 4.87
C LEU A 76 -6.70 -3.70 3.83
N ARG A 77 -5.42 -3.53 4.18
CA ARG A 77 -4.39 -3.03 3.24
C ARG A 77 -4.16 -3.94 2.04
N ILE A 78 -4.31 -5.26 2.20
CA ILE A 78 -4.18 -6.23 1.12
C ILE A 78 -5.41 -6.16 0.20
N LEU A 79 -6.60 -6.23 0.78
CA LEU A 79 -7.87 -6.21 0.03
C LEU A 79 -8.07 -4.88 -0.71
N ASP A 80 -7.67 -3.77 -0.11
CA ASP A 80 -7.70 -2.44 -0.71
C ASP A 80 -6.72 -2.31 -1.90
N ALA A 81 -5.54 -2.91 -1.80
CA ALA A 81 -4.60 -3.00 -2.93
C ALA A 81 -5.16 -3.84 -4.08
N LEU A 82 -5.78 -4.99 -3.78
CA LEU A 82 -6.43 -5.84 -4.77
C LEU A 82 -7.64 -5.17 -5.44
N THR A 83 -8.39 -4.38 -4.67
CA THR A 83 -9.53 -3.61 -5.18
C THR A 83 -9.06 -2.52 -6.15
N ARG A 84 -8.00 -1.77 -5.79
CA ARG A 84 -7.40 -0.77 -6.70
C ARG A 84 -6.82 -1.39 -7.96
N ALA A 85 -6.24 -2.59 -7.86
CA ALA A 85 -5.72 -3.33 -9.00
C ALA A 85 -6.84 -3.96 -9.88
N GLY A 86 -8.11 -3.87 -9.47
CA GLY A 86 -9.24 -4.39 -10.23
C GLY A 86 -9.37 -5.91 -10.21
N HIS A 87 -8.74 -6.60 -9.26
CA HIS A 87 -8.89 -8.07 -9.12
C HIS A 87 -10.18 -8.44 -8.38
N ILE A 88 -10.58 -7.62 -7.41
CA ILE A 88 -11.75 -7.85 -6.57
C ILE A 88 -12.60 -6.57 -6.43
N ARG A 89 -13.86 -6.76 -6.10
CA ARG A 89 -14.86 -5.71 -5.87
C ARG A 89 -15.58 -6.00 -4.56
N ARG A 90 -16.03 -4.95 -3.85
CA ARG A 90 -17.02 -5.11 -2.78
C ARG A 90 -18.43 -5.13 -3.35
N ASP A 91 -19.21 -6.13 -2.97
CA ASP A 91 -20.67 -6.23 -3.21
C ASP A 91 -21.43 -5.35 -2.19
N ALA A 92 -22.72 -5.08 -2.45
CA ALA A 92 -23.68 -4.44 -1.56
C ALA A 92 -23.77 -5.11 -0.17
N ARG A 93 -23.39 -6.40 -0.06
CA ARG A 93 -23.31 -7.13 1.21
C ARG A 93 -21.96 -6.97 1.94
N HIS A 94 -21.10 -6.06 1.50
CA HIS A 94 -19.73 -5.88 2.00
C HIS A 94 -18.83 -7.12 1.88
N LEU A 95 -19.19 -8.03 0.96
CA LEU A 95 -18.36 -9.18 0.61
C LEU A 95 -17.41 -8.80 -0.52
N TYR A 96 -16.20 -9.32 -0.48
CA TYR A 96 -15.23 -9.22 -1.56
C TYR A 96 -15.49 -10.34 -2.55
N VAL A 97 -15.82 -9.96 -3.78
CA VAL A 97 -16.06 -10.85 -4.91
C VAL A 97 -15.05 -10.57 -6.00
N ARG A 98 -14.80 -11.55 -6.87
CA ARG A 98 -13.97 -11.34 -8.06
C ARG A 98 -14.54 -10.20 -8.92
N CYS A 99 -13.67 -9.33 -9.43
CA CYS A 99 -14.05 -8.42 -10.49
C CYS A 99 -14.01 -9.20 -11.81
N GLU A 100 -15.15 -9.36 -12.47
CA GLU A 100 -15.16 -9.89 -13.83
C GLU A 100 -14.45 -8.87 -14.73
N ARG A 101 -13.36 -9.29 -15.37
CA ARG A 101 -12.77 -8.49 -16.44
C ARG A 101 -13.79 -8.44 -17.57
N VAL A 102 -14.48 -7.32 -17.70
CA VAL A 102 -15.16 -6.97 -18.94
C VAL A 102 -14.04 -6.63 -19.92
N LEU A 103 -13.76 -7.57 -20.83
CA LEU A 103 -12.90 -7.35 -21.99
C LEU A 103 -13.57 -6.36 -22.96
#